data_AF-A0A7S1RTH7-F1
#
_entry.id   AF-A0A7S1RTH7-F1
#
_cell.length_a   1.000
_cell.length_b   1.000
_cell.length_c   1.000
_cell.angle_alpha   90.00
_cell.angle_beta   90.00
_cell.angle_gamma   90.00
#
_symmetry.space_group_name_H-M   'P 1'
#
loop_
_entity.id
_entity.type
_entity.pdbx_description
1 polymer ?
#
loop_
_entity_poly.entity_id
_entity_poly.type
_entity_poly.pdbx_seq_one_letter_code
_entity_poly.pdbx_strand_id
1 'polypeptide(L)'
;EYHSAMATYELLGHVKRAISVINKPVETAMKVRCQYKGAEGESKIAMESRFRGEETNRDGALGSIKALFDMVDPEEVTDRTRSVVSEVLERGAFAFEDRDTFGEYMTVLQRCNQALFADQKKLLQRIKDFKKAAAKAPAVEKAAEAPAAE
;
A
#
# COMPACT_ATOMS: atom_id res chain seq x y z
N GLU A 1 -18.83 -10.63 5.29
CA GLU A 1 -18.64 -9.16 5.21
C GLU A 1 -17.74 -8.59 6.30
N TYR A 2 -18.06 -8.69 7.60
CA TYR A 2 -17.20 -8.15 8.68
C TYR A 2 -15.74 -8.64 8.63
N HIS A 3 -15.52 -9.95 8.52
CA HIS A 3 -14.17 -10.53 8.46
C HIS A 3 -13.41 -10.11 7.19
N SER A 4 -14.10 -9.96 6.06
CA SER A 4 -13.49 -9.47 4.81
C SER A 4 -13.02 -8.02 4.99
N ALA A 5 -13.89 -7.13 5.48
CA ALA A 5 -13.53 -5.73 5.73
C ALA A 5 -12.35 -5.59 6.71
N MET A 6 -12.27 -6.46 7.72
CA MET A 6 -11.16 -6.49 8.68
C MET A 6 -9.85 -6.95 8.04
N ALA A 7 -9.88 -8.03 7.24
CA ALA A 7 -8.71 -8.52 6.52
C ALA A 7 -8.18 -7.46 5.53
N THR A 8 -9.07 -6.83 4.75
CA THR A 8 -8.69 -5.76 3.80
C THR A 8 -8.14 -4.53 4.52
N TYR A 9 -8.71 -4.15 5.67
CA TYR A 9 -8.19 -3.04 6.48
C TYR A 9 -6.75 -3.29 6.95
N GLU A 10 -6.46 -4.49 7.44
CA GLU A 10 -5.12 -4.89 7.89
C GLU A 10 -4.13 -4.90 6.73
N LEU A 11 -4.52 -5.52 5.61
CA LEU A 11 -3.71 -5.63 4.41
C LEU A 11 -3.36 -4.26 3.81
N LEU A 12 -4.32 -3.34 3.71
CA LEU A 12 -4.05 -1.95 3.33
C LEU A 12 -3.07 -1.26 4.30
N GLY A 13 -3.06 -1.66 5.57
CA GLY A 13 -2.07 -1.21 6.54
C GLY A 13 -0.65 -1.68 6.20
N HIS A 14 -0.51 -2.92 5.71
CA HIS A 14 0.77 -3.43 5.20
C HIS A 14 1.19 -2.70 3.92
N VAL A 15 0.29 -2.52 2.96
CA VAL A 15 0.56 -1.78 1.72
C VAL A 15 1.02 -0.36 2.02
N LYS A 16 0.29 0.36 2.88
CA LYS A 16 0.64 1.72 3.29
C LYS A 16 2.03 1.80 3.92
N ARG A 17 2.37 0.88 4.82
CA ARG A 17 3.72 0.83 5.43
C ARG A 17 4.80 0.61 4.37
N ALA A 18 4.57 -0.27 3.41
CA ALA A 18 5.50 -0.53 2.32
C ALA A 18 5.69 0.72 1.44
N ILE A 19 4.60 1.43 1.10
CA ILE A 19 4.67 2.70 0.35
C ILE A 19 5.37 3.81 1.12
N SER A 20 5.26 3.86 2.45
CA SER A 20 5.99 4.86 3.25
C SER A 20 7.51 4.68 3.20
N VAL A 21 8.01 3.48 2.91
CA VAL A 21 9.46 3.17 2.92
C VAL A 21 10.05 3.03 1.52
N ILE A 22 9.24 2.89 0.46
CA ILE A 22 9.72 2.69 -0.92
C ILE A 22 10.55 3.84 -1.47
N ASN A 23 10.34 5.05 -0.93
CA ASN A 23 11.09 6.24 -1.33
C ASN A 23 12.60 6.00 -1.26
N LYS A 24 13.09 5.34 -0.19
CA LYS A 24 14.52 5.19 0.05
C LYS A 24 15.21 4.26 -0.98
N PRO A 25 14.66 3.07 -1.31
CA PRO A 25 15.15 2.27 -2.42
C PRO A 25 15.17 3.02 -3.76
N VAL A 26 14.10 3.72 -4.13
CA VAL A 26 14.05 4.47 -5.41
C VAL A 26 15.10 5.60 -5.43
N GLU A 27 15.20 6.38 -4.37
CA GLU A 27 16.17 7.47 -4.25
C GLU A 27 17.62 6.97 -4.34
N THR A 28 17.93 5.85 -3.68
CA THR A 28 19.27 5.27 -3.68
C THR A 28 19.64 4.78 -5.07
N ALA A 29 18.74 4.06 -5.74
CA ALA A 29 18.96 3.60 -7.10
C ALA A 29 19.18 4.77 -8.08
N MET A 30 18.39 5.85 -7.97
CA MET A 30 18.60 7.08 -8.76
C MET A 30 19.99 7.67 -8.51
N LYS A 31 20.38 7.88 -7.24
CA LYS A 31 21.68 8.48 -6.91
C LYS A 31 22.85 7.68 -7.48
N VAL A 32 22.81 6.35 -7.34
CA VAL A 32 23.87 5.47 -7.86
C VAL A 32 23.85 5.45 -9.39
N ARG A 33 22.69 5.51 -10.05
CA ARG A 33 22.58 5.66 -11.51
C ARG A 33 23.26 6.93 -12.00
N CYS A 34 22.99 8.08 -11.37
CA CYS A 34 23.62 9.35 -11.74
C CYS A 34 25.15 9.28 -11.59
N GLN A 35 25.63 8.65 -10.50
CA GLN A 35 27.07 8.46 -10.29
C GLN A 35 27.69 7.50 -11.31
N TYR A 36 27.01 6.41 -11.66
CA TYR A 36 27.46 5.45 -12.68
C TYR A 36 27.56 6.10 -14.07
N LYS A 37 26.57 6.94 -14.44
CA LYS A 37 26.56 7.67 -15.72
C LYS A 37 27.75 8.63 -15.85
N GLY A 38 28.20 9.21 -14.73
CA GLY A 38 29.37 10.10 -14.69
C GLY A 38 30.71 9.40 -14.44
N ALA A 39 30.75 8.07 -14.32
CA ALA A 39 31.97 7.31 -14.03
C ALA A 39 32.67 6.84 -15.33
N GLU A 40 34.00 6.83 -15.30
CA GLU A 40 34.86 6.39 -16.41
C GLU A 40 35.91 5.37 -15.95
N GLY A 41 36.48 4.62 -16.90
CA GLY A 41 37.58 3.67 -16.64
C GLY A 41 37.25 2.60 -15.58
N GLU A 42 38.23 2.32 -14.71
CA GLU A 42 38.10 1.34 -13.63
C GLU A 42 36.98 1.69 -12.61
N SER A 43 36.69 2.99 -12.43
CA SER A 43 35.61 3.45 -11.56
C SER A 43 34.24 2.98 -12.06
N LYS A 44 34.02 2.99 -13.39
CA LYS A 44 32.78 2.54 -14.00
C LYS A 44 32.52 1.04 -13.77
N ILE A 45 33.58 0.23 -13.89
CA ILE A 45 33.51 -1.23 -13.66
C ILE A 45 33.14 -1.52 -12.20
N ALA A 46 33.79 -0.84 -11.25
CA ALA A 46 33.47 -1.00 -9.83
C ALA A 46 32.03 -0.55 -9.48
N MET A 47 31.55 0.51 -10.14
CA MET A 47 30.22 1.06 -9.90
C MET A 47 29.10 0.22 -10.51
N GLU A 48 29.37 -0.59 -11.54
CA GLU A 48 28.35 -1.40 -12.22
C GLU A 48 27.68 -2.39 -11.26
N SER A 49 28.47 -3.12 -10.46
CA SER A 49 27.92 -4.07 -9.49
C SER A 49 27.04 -3.39 -8.44
N ARG A 50 27.44 -2.18 -7.99
CA ARG A 50 26.68 -1.40 -7.02
C ARG A 50 25.37 -0.90 -7.63
N PHE A 51 25.43 -0.36 -8.84
CA PHE A 51 24.26 0.09 -9.59
C PHE A 51 23.21 -1.03 -9.74
N ARG A 52 23.63 -2.21 -10.21
CA ARG A 52 22.74 -3.37 -10.35
C ARG A 52 22.14 -3.82 -9.02
N GLY A 53 22.94 -3.78 -7.94
CA GLY A 53 22.47 -4.12 -6.60
C GLY A 53 21.35 -3.20 -6.10
N GLU A 54 21.51 -1.89 -6.29
CA GLU A 54 20.48 -0.92 -5.87
C GLU A 54 19.21 -0.96 -6.74
N GLU A 55 19.35 -1.22 -8.05
CA GLU A 55 18.18 -1.48 -8.91
C GLU A 55 17.42 -2.73 -8.46
N THR A 56 18.14 -3.80 -8.11
CA THR A 56 17.53 -5.03 -7.59
C THR A 56 16.78 -4.78 -6.27
N ASN A 57 17.36 -3.99 -5.36
CA ASN A 57 16.71 -3.61 -4.10
C ASN A 57 15.43 -2.80 -4.34
N ARG A 58 15.48 -1.83 -5.27
CA ARG A 58 14.31 -1.04 -5.68
C ARG A 58 13.21 -1.95 -6.23
N ASP A 59 13.56 -2.82 -7.17
CA ASP A 59 12.60 -3.68 -7.86
C ASP A 59 11.99 -4.73 -6.91
N GLY A 60 12.77 -5.26 -5.98
CA GLY A 60 12.27 -6.13 -4.92
C GLY A 60 11.27 -5.43 -4.00
N ALA A 61 11.52 -4.16 -3.67
CA ALA A 61 10.61 -3.37 -2.84
C ALA A 61 9.31 -3.03 -3.59
N LEU A 62 9.37 -2.70 -4.89
CA LEU A 62 8.19 -2.51 -5.74
C LEU A 62 7.41 -3.81 -5.91
N GLY A 63 8.08 -4.92 -6.16
CA GLY A 63 7.48 -6.25 -6.26
C GLY A 63 6.76 -6.65 -4.97
N SER A 64 7.32 -6.31 -3.82
CA SER A 64 6.68 -6.55 -2.51
C SER A 64 5.39 -5.74 -2.33
N ILE A 65 5.38 -4.46 -2.75
CA ILE A 65 4.16 -3.64 -2.74
C ILE A 65 3.10 -4.24 -3.66
N LYS A 66 3.51 -4.65 -4.88
CA LYS A 66 2.61 -5.28 -5.83
C LYS A 66 1.99 -6.54 -5.25
N ALA A 67 2.79 -7.45 -4.71
CA ALA A 67 2.30 -8.70 -4.13
C ALA A 67 1.34 -8.45 -2.96
N LEU A 68 1.63 -7.47 -2.10
CA LEU A 68 0.72 -7.07 -1.02
C LEU A 68 -0.60 -6.52 -1.56
N PHE A 69 -0.55 -5.69 -2.61
CA PHE A 69 -1.74 -5.07 -3.17
C PHE A 69 -2.59 -6.04 -4.01
N ASP A 70 -1.98 -7.01 -4.68
CA ASP A 70 -2.68 -8.07 -5.42
C ASP A 70 -3.54 -8.95 -4.49
N MET A 71 -3.21 -9.02 -3.21
CA MET A 71 -4.01 -9.73 -2.19
C MET A 71 -5.20 -8.90 -1.68
N VAL A 72 -5.28 -7.61 -2.00
CA VAL A 72 -6.37 -6.73 -1.57
C VAL A 72 -7.60 -7.02 -2.41
N ASP A 73 -8.74 -7.22 -1.75
CA ASP A 73 -10.01 -7.36 -2.44
C ASP A 73 -10.32 -6.07 -3.23
N PRO A 74 -10.42 -6.12 -4.57
CA PRO A 74 -10.71 -4.95 -5.37
C PRO A 74 -12.09 -4.36 -5.05
N GLU A 75 -13.06 -5.13 -4.59
CA GLU A 75 -14.39 -4.59 -4.27
C GLU A 75 -14.37 -3.70 -3.00
N GLU A 76 -13.36 -3.86 -2.15
CA GLU A 76 -13.20 -3.14 -0.90
C GLU A 76 -12.35 -1.86 -1.03
N VAL A 77 -11.83 -1.57 -2.23
CA VAL A 77 -11.03 -0.36 -2.52
C VAL A 77 -11.58 0.44 -3.70
N THR A 78 -11.34 1.75 -3.68
CA THR A 78 -11.77 2.63 -4.77
C THR A 78 -10.87 2.52 -6.00
N ASP A 79 -11.42 2.85 -7.16
CA ASP A 79 -10.65 3.04 -8.40
C ASP A 79 -9.53 4.05 -8.23
N ARG A 80 -9.76 5.09 -7.42
CA ARG A 80 -8.73 6.07 -7.08
C ARG A 80 -7.52 5.40 -6.43
N THR A 81 -7.73 4.56 -5.42
CA THR A 81 -6.64 3.84 -4.73
C THR A 81 -5.92 2.89 -5.68
N ARG A 82 -6.66 2.11 -6.49
CA ARG A 82 -6.07 1.24 -7.52
C ARG A 82 -5.19 2.00 -8.49
N SER A 83 -5.70 3.12 -9.01
CA SER A 83 -5.02 3.95 -9.99
C SER A 83 -3.71 4.52 -9.42
N VAL A 84 -3.74 5.11 -8.23
CA VAL A 84 -2.53 5.72 -7.65
C VAL A 84 -1.52 4.69 -7.15
N VAL A 85 -1.94 3.50 -6.71
CA VAL A 85 -0.99 2.41 -6.38
C VAL A 85 -0.32 1.90 -7.65
N SER A 86 -1.08 1.74 -8.73
CA SER A 86 -0.51 1.35 -10.05
C SER A 86 0.48 2.40 -10.54
N GLU A 87 0.16 3.69 -10.40
CA GLU A 87 1.06 4.79 -10.75
C GLU A 87 2.36 4.77 -9.92
N VAL A 88 2.30 4.42 -8.62
CA VAL A 88 3.50 4.23 -7.79
C VAL A 88 4.37 3.10 -8.31
N LEU A 89 3.78 1.96 -8.70
CA LEU A 89 4.52 0.81 -9.21
C LEU A 89 5.18 1.11 -10.57
N GLU A 90 4.44 1.73 -11.47
CA GLU A 90 4.93 2.10 -12.81
C GLU A 90 6.03 3.15 -12.73
N ARG A 91 5.77 4.29 -12.07
CA ARG A 91 6.76 5.36 -11.94
C ARG A 91 7.92 4.97 -11.05
N GLY A 92 7.72 4.13 -10.04
CA GLY A 92 8.79 3.66 -9.17
C GLY A 92 9.86 2.85 -9.92
N ALA A 93 9.45 2.13 -10.97
CA ALA A 93 10.37 1.38 -11.84
C ALA A 93 11.13 2.28 -12.83
N PHE A 94 10.74 3.55 -12.96
CA PHE A 94 11.37 4.49 -13.87
C PHE A 94 12.87 4.68 -13.57
N ALA A 95 13.63 4.86 -14.64
CA ALA A 95 15.06 5.15 -14.60
C ALA A 95 15.28 6.64 -14.33
N PHE A 96 15.05 7.09 -13.10
CA PHE A 96 15.29 8.50 -12.73
C PHE A 96 16.76 8.86 -12.95
N GLU A 97 17.03 9.86 -13.78
CA GLU A 97 18.36 10.40 -14.07
C GLU A 97 18.59 11.81 -13.50
N ASP A 98 17.54 12.43 -12.99
CA ASP A 98 17.52 13.78 -12.45
C ASP A 98 16.60 13.88 -11.23
N ARG A 99 16.69 15.01 -10.51
CA ARG A 99 15.92 15.23 -9.28
C ARG A 99 14.51 15.75 -9.53
N ASP A 100 14.24 16.34 -10.69
CA ASP A 100 12.95 16.95 -10.99
C ASP A 100 11.92 15.86 -11.26
N THR A 101 12.27 14.87 -12.09
CA THR A 101 11.44 13.68 -12.36
C THR A 101 11.21 12.86 -11.09
N PHE A 102 12.21 12.79 -10.20
CA PHE A 102 12.04 12.17 -8.89
C PHE A 102 11.10 12.97 -7.97
N GLY A 103 11.11 14.30 -8.04
CA GLY A 103 10.15 15.16 -7.33
C GLY A 103 8.70 14.92 -7.74
N GLU A 104 8.45 14.65 -9.02
CA GLU A 104 7.12 14.23 -9.49
C GLU A 104 6.68 12.90 -8.85
N TYR A 105 7.60 11.94 -8.75
CA TYR A 105 7.34 10.67 -8.09
C TYR A 105 7.01 10.83 -6.59
N MET A 106 7.66 11.76 -5.90
CA MET A 106 7.32 12.09 -4.51
C MET A 106 5.87 12.57 -4.37
N THR A 107 5.39 13.36 -5.34
CA THR A 107 3.99 13.81 -5.37
C THR A 107 3.04 12.62 -5.53
N VAL A 108 3.40 11.64 -6.35
CA VAL A 108 2.63 10.40 -6.56
C VAL A 108 2.56 9.60 -5.25
N LEU A 109 3.67 9.42 -4.54
CA LEU A 109 3.70 8.75 -3.23
C LEU A 109 2.79 9.45 -2.20
N GLN A 110 2.76 10.78 -2.18
CA GLN A 110 1.89 11.53 -1.28
C GLN A 110 0.41 11.31 -1.62
N ARG A 111 0.03 11.37 -2.90
CA ARG A 111 -1.34 11.09 -3.36
C ARG A 111 -1.77 9.65 -3.03
N CYS A 112 -0.85 8.70 -3.19
CA CYS A 112 -1.10 7.30 -2.87
C CYS A 112 -1.39 7.10 -1.38
N ASN A 113 -0.57 7.68 -0.50
CA ASN A 113 -0.79 7.65 0.94
C ASN A 113 -2.15 8.25 1.36
N GLN A 114 -2.57 9.34 0.71
CA GLN A 114 -3.88 9.95 0.97
C GLN A 114 -5.04 9.03 0.55
N ALA A 115 -4.94 8.38 -0.61
CA ALA A 115 -5.97 7.46 -1.10
C ALA A 115 -6.11 6.23 -0.19
N LEU A 116 -4.98 5.59 0.15
CA LEU A 116 -4.94 4.46 1.08
C LEU A 116 -5.56 4.80 2.43
N PHE A 117 -5.25 5.98 2.97
CA PHE A 117 -5.82 6.42 4.24
C PHE A 117 -7.33 6.65 4.16
N ALA A 118 -7.83 7.20 3.05
CA ALA A 118 -9.26 7.42 2.85
C ALA A 118 -10.03 6.10 2.83
N ASP A 119 -9.53 5.07 2.13
CA ASP A 119 -10.19 3.77 2.08
C ASP A 119 -10.04 2.99 3.39
N GLN A 120 -8.90 3.08 4.08
CA GLN A 120 -8.78 2.56 5.45
C GLN A 120 -9.81 3.17 6.41
N LYS A 121 -10.08 4.48 6.31
CA LYS A 121 -11.08 5.15 7.15
C LYS A 121 -12.49 4.63 6.89
N LYS A 122 -12.85 4.37 5.63
CA LYS A 122 -14.15 3.80 5.25
C LYS A 122 -14.31 2.38 5.77
N LEU A 123 -13.30 1.54 5.60
CA LEU A 123 -13.28 0.17 6.11
C LEU A 123 -13.43 0.14 7.64
N LEU A 124 -12.68 0.99 8.34
CA LEU A 124 -12.78 1.11 9.79
C LEU A 124 -14.19 1.52 10.24
N GLN A 125 -14.84 2.41 9.49
CA GLN A 125 -16.22 2.79 9.78
C GLN A 125 -17.18 1.62 9.58
N ARG A 126 -17.10 0.89 8.45
CA ARG A 126 -17.89 -0.33 8.20
C ARG A 126 -17.69 -1.38 9.29
N ILE A 127 -16.46 -1.63 9.71
CA ILE A 127 -16.12 -2.55 10.82
C ILE A 127 -16.82 -2.12 12.12
N LYS A 128 -16.82 -0.82 12.44
CA LYS A 128 -17.50 -0.30 13.63
C LYS A 128 -19.03 -0.46 13.53
N ASP A 129 -19.60 -0.27 12.35
CA ASP A 129 -21.05 -0.38 12.15
C ASP A 129 -21.52 -1.83 12.29
N PHE A 130 -20.77 -2.80 11.77
CA PHE A 130 -21.02 -4.22 12.02
C PHE A 130 -20.99 -4.58 13.51
N LYS A 131 -19.99 -4.08 14.25
CA LYS A 131 -19.90 -4.30 15.71
C LYS A 131 -21.10 -3.72 16.46
N LYS A 132 -21.55 -2.52 16.08
CA LYS A 132 -22.74 -1.88 16.67
C LYS A 132 -24.02 -2.64 16.35
N ALA A 133 -24.17 -3.13 15.13
CA ALA A 133 -25.33 -3.92 14.72
C ALA A 133 -25.42 -5.24 15.49
N ALA A 134 -24.29 -5.94 15.65
CA ALA A 134 -24.22 -7.17 16.45
C ALA A 134 -24.57 -6.91 17.94
N ALA A 135 -24.12 -5.79 18.51
CA ALA A 135 -24.45 -5.42 19.89
C ALA A 135 -25.93 -5.02 20.09
N LYS A 136 -26.65 -4.66 19.01
CA LYS A 136 -28.07 -4.29 19.03
C LYS A 136 -29.02 -5.43 18.66
N ALA A 137 -28.51 -6.60 18.28
CA ALA A 137 -29.34 -7.76 18.00
C ALA A 137 -30.13 -8.14 19.27
N PRO A 138 -31.46 -7.99 19.28
CA PRO A 138 -32.24 -8.15 20.50
C PRO A 138 -32.28 -9.63 20.93
N ALA A 139 -32.16 -9.84 22.24
CA ALA A 139 -32.57 -11.07 22.91
C ALA A 139 -34.09 -11.27 22.73
N VAL A 140 -34.52 -11.74 21.57
CA VAL A 140 -35.90 -12.19 21.33
C VAL A 140 -35.94 -13.69 21.57
N GLU A 141 -35.77 -14.10 22.82
CA GLU A 141 -36.17 -15.44 23.30
C GLU A 141 -36.08 -15.50 24.83
N LYS A 142 -37.00 -14.81 25.51
CA LYS A 142 -37.48 -15.17 26.87
C LYS A 142 -38.64 -14.25 27.29
N ALA A 143 -39.72 -14.30 26.53
CA ALA A 143 -41.01 -13.75 26.95
C ALA A 143 -42.14 -14.55 26.30
N ALA A 144 -42.12 -15.87 26.49
CA ALA A 144 -43.22 -16.76 26.12
C ALA A 144 -43.22 -17.98 27.06
N GLU A 145 -43.26 -17.74 28.36
CA GLU A 145 -43.70 -18.76 29.32
C GLU A 145 -44.44 -18.04 30.45
N ALA A 146 -45.69 -17.69 30.16
CA ALA A 146 -46.68 -17.49 31.20
C ALA A 146 -47.29 -18.87 31.49
N PRO A 147 -47.13 -19.46 32.69
CA PRO A 147 -47.99 -20.55 33.08
C PRO A 147 -49.34 -19.95 33.47
N ALA A 148 -50.33 -20.19 32.61
CA ALA A 148 -51.72 -20.22 33.03
C ALA A 148 -51.97 -21.56 33.74
N ALA A 149 -52.33 -21.51 35.03
CA ALA A 149 -53.04 -22.54 35.79
C ALA A 149 -53.27 -21.95 37.20
N GLU A 150 -54.45 -21.40 37.48
CA GLU A 150 -55.64 -22.06 38.06
C GLU A 150 -55.54 -22.26 39.58
#